data_AF-E9JCR1-F1
#
_entry.id   AF-E9JCR1-F1
#
_cell.length_a   1.000
_cell.length_b   1.000
_cell.length_c   1.000
_cell.angle_alpha   90.00
_cell.angle_beta   90.00
_cell.angle_gamma   90.00
#
_symmetry.space_group_name_H-M   'P 1'
#
loop_
_entity.id
_entity.type
_entity.pdbx_description
1 polymer ?
#
loop_
_entity_poly.entity_id
_entity_poly.type
_entity_poly.pdbx_seq_one_letter_code
_entity_poly.pdbx_strand_id
1 'polypeptide(L)' 'MIDTRAAPNVIKRPSVHPNMKIRDPVLLSGITSGRVKTLECIKLMVMGHPVTLYMVPDNFPIAGRNPRIRIPARCL' A
#
# COMPACT_ATOMS: atom_id res chain seq x y z
N MET A 1 0.02 9.64 -4.59
CA MET A 1 1.22 10.47 -4.32
C MET A 1 2.43 9.65 -4.68
N ILE A 2 3.41 10.23 -5.36
CA ILE A 2 4.69 9.58 -5.63
C ILE A 2 5.69 10.22 -4.67
N ASP A 3 6.24 9.43 -3.77
CA ASP A 3 7.30 9.84 -2.85
C ASP A 3 8.51 8.95 -3.13
N THR A 4 9.55 9.54 -3.73
CA THR A 4 10.76 8.82 -4.16
C THR A 4 11.74 8.56 -3.01
N ARG A 5 11.52 9.16 -1.83
CA ARG A 5 12.33 8.95 -0.64
C ARG A 5 11.68 8.00 0.36
N ALA A 6 10.39 7.72 0.21
CA ALA A 6 9.69 6.72 1.00
C ALA A 6 9.96 5.30 0.49
N ALA A 7 10.59 4.48 1.31
CA ALA A 7 10.56 3.02 1.18
C ALA A 7 10.04 2.43 2.49
N PRO A 8 9.10 1.48 2.46
CA PRO A 8 8.46 0.83 1.32
C PRO A 8 7.19 1.55 0.82
N ASN A 9 6.64 1.08 -0.31
CA ASN A 9 5.38 1.60 -0.84
C ASN A 9 4.18 1.23 0.05
N VAL A 10 3.39 2.21 0.46
CA VAL A 10 2.25 2.04 1.37
C VAL A 10 0.93 2.45 0.72
N ILE A 11 -0.17 1.80 1.14
CA ILE A 11 -1.53 2.10 0.67
C ILE A 11 -2.53 2.06 1.83
N LYS A 12 -3.60 2.88 1.78
CA LYS A 12 -4.69 2.81 2.75
C LYS A 12 -5.77 1.82 2.32
N ARG A 13 -6.41 1.15 3.27
CA ARG A 13 -7.49 0.16 3.05
C ARG A 13 -8.58 0.65 2.08
N PRO A 14 -9.11 1.90 2.16
CA PRO A 14 -10.18 2.35 1.27
C PRO A 14 -9.78 2.46 -0.21
N SER A 15 -8.48 2.40 -0.52
CA SER A 15 -7.96 2.47 -1.89
C SER A 15 -7.81 1.10 -2.55
N VAL A 16 -8.14 0.03 -1.84
CA VAL A 16 -7.97 -1.36 -2.30
C VAL A 16 -9.33 -1.98 -2.60
N HIS A 17 -9.42 -2.72 -3.71
CA HIS A 17 -10.63 -3.46 -4.05
C HIS A 17 -10.79 -4.68 -3.13
N PRO A 18 -12.00 -4.99 -2.61
CA PRO A 18 -12.21 -6.08 -1.65
C PRO A 18 -11.72 -7.47 -2.09
N ASN A 19 -11.64 -7.70 -3.41
CA ASN A 19 -11.28 -9.00 -3.99
C ASN A 19 -9.77 -9.16 -4.29
N MET A 20 -8.92 -8.25 -3.82
CA MET A 20 -7.49 -8.33 -4.09
C MET A 20 -6.84 -9.42 -3.25
N LYS A 21 -5.95 -10.24 -3.82
CA LYS A 21 -5.27 -11.33 -3.09
C LYS A 21 -4.43 -10.77 -1.94
N ILE A 22 -4.76 -11.21 -0.74
CA ILE A 22 -4.14 -10.80 0.52
C ILE A 22 -2.96 -11.72 0.85
N ARG A 23 -1.84 -11.15 1.28
CA ARG A 23 -0.75 -11.87 1.95
C ARG A 23 -0.63 -11.44 3.42
N ASP A 24 0.03 -12.28 4.22
CA ASP A 24 0.19 -12.07 5.65
C ASP A 24 0.78 -10.69 6.00
N PRO A 25 0.31 -10.08 7.11
CA PRO A 25 0.80 -8.79 7.57
C PRO A 25 2.26 -8.85 8.00
N VAL A 26 2.99 -7.77 7.75
CA VAL A 26 4.38 -7.56 8.16
C VAL A 26 4.50 -6.34 9.07
N LEU A 27 5.61 -6.27 9.83
CA LEU A 27 5.96 -5.10 10.62
C LEU A 27 6.94 -4.24 9.83
N LEU A 28 6.55 -2.99 9.59
CA LEU A 28 7.40 -1.98 8.96
C LEU A 28 8.08 -1.14 10.03
N SER A 29 9.35 -0.80 9.83
CA SER A 29 10.12 0.12 10.68
C SER A 29 10.92 1.09 9.81
N GLY A 30 11.28 2.24 10.36
CA GLY A 30 12.12 3.23 9.67
C GLY A 30 11.36 4.20 8.75
N ILE A 31 10.03 4.09 8.67
CA ILE A 31 9.17 5.03 7.92
C ILE A 31 8.57 6.09 8.85
N THR A 32 8.33 5.73 10.10
CA THR A 32 7.85 6.60 11.18
C THR A 32 8.73 6.39 12.42
N SER A 33 8.55 7.21 13.46
CA SER A 33 9.27 7.08 14.75
C SER A 33 8.96 5.78 15.53
N GLY A 34 8.29 4.80 14.92
CA GLY A 34 7.92 3.53 15.53
C GLY A 34 7.78 2.40 14.50
N ARG A 35 7.27 1.26 14.97
CA ARG A 35 6.92 0.12 14.13
C ARG A 35 5.46 0.19 13.75
N VAL A 36 5.15 -0.02 12.48
CA VAL A 36 3.79 -0.06 11.96
C VAL A 36 3.47 -1.47 11.51
N LYS A 37 2.51 -2.11 12.19
CA LYS A 37 1.95 -3.37 11.74
C LYS A 37 1.06 -3.11 10.53
N THR A 38 1.38 -3.72 9.40
CA THR A 38 0.52 -3.65 8.22
C THR A 38 -0.74 -4.47 8.47
N LEU A 39 -1.81 -4.11 7.79
CA LEU A 39 -3.02 -4.91 7.76
C LEU A 39 -2.82 -6.10 6.83
N GLU A 40 -2.28 -5.83 5.64
CA GLU A 40 -2.21 -6.78 4.52
C GLU A 40 -1.08 -6.36 3.56
N CYS A 41 -0.66 -7.28 2.70
CA CYS A 41 0.30 -7.01 1.63
C CYS A 41 -0.28 -7.40 0.27
N ILE A 42 -0.06 -6.53 -0.73
CA ILE A 42 -0.66 -6.60 -2.05
C ILE A 42 0.44 -6.55 -3.10
N LYS A 43 0.33 -7.40 -4.13
CA LYS A 43 1.16 -7.28 -5.34
C LYS A 43 0.30 -6.81 -6.51
N LEU A 44 0.78 -5.82 -7.25
CA LEU A 44 0.15 -5.34 -8.47
C LEU A 44 1.17 -5.10 -9.57
N MET A 45 0.72 -5.07 -10.81
CA MET A 45 1.53 -4.64 -11.94
C MET A 45 1.35 -3.14 -12.15
N VAL A 46 2.43 -2.37 -12.05
CA VAL A 46 2.48 -0.94 -12.38
C VAL A 46 3.40 -0.79 -13.58
N MET A 47 2.86 -0.32 -14.72
CA MET A 47 3.65 -0.11 -15.94
C MET A 47 4.48 -1.34 -16.36
N GLY A 48 3.91 -2.55 -16.20
CA GLY A 48 4.59 -3.80 -16.54
C GLY A 48 5.58 -4.32 -15.47
N HIS A 49 5.73 -3.63 -14.35
CA HIS A 49 6.59 -4.06 -13.24
C HIS A 49 5.79 -4.50 -12.02
N PRO A 50 6.13 -5.64 -11.39
CA PRO A 50 5.48 -6.07 -10.15
C PRO A 50 5.91 -5.16 -9.00
N VAL A 51 4.94 -4.50 -8.37
CA VAL A 51 5.11 -3.64 -7.20
C VAL A 51 4.37 -4.25 -6.02
N THR A 52 5.04 -4.27 -4.87
CA THR A 52 4.43 -4.67 -3.61
C THR A 52 4.00 -3.41 -2.85
N LEU A 53 2.73 -3.35 -2.43
CA LEU A 53 2.18 -2.33 -1.56
C LEU A 53 1.82 -2.92 -0.22
N TYR A 54 2.18 -2.20 0.84
CA TYR A 54 1.85 -2.57 2.20
C TYR A 54 0.66 -1.76 2.68
N MET A 55 -0.42 -2.46 3.05
CA MET A 55 -1.62 -1.80 3.55
C MET A 55 -1.37 -1.32 4.98
N VAL A 56 -1.45 -0.02 5.20
CA VAL A 56 -1.29 0.60 6.51
C VAL A 56 -2.65 0.93 7.12
N PRO A 57 -2.77 0.98 8.46
CA PRO A 57 -3.99 1.41 9.13
C PRO A 57 -4.39 2.84 8.75
N ASP A 58 -5.67 3.19 8.91
CA ASP A 58 -6.21 4.48 8.46
C ASP A 58 -5.58 5.69 9.16
N ASN A 59 -5.12 5.49 10.40
CA ASN A 59 -4.41 6.48 11.22
C ASN A 59 -2.94 6.69 10.80
N PHE A 60 -2.44 5.96 9.79
CA PHE A 60 -1.09 6.15 9.29
C PHE A 60 -0.98 7.51 8.55
N PRO A 61 0.08 8.30 8.82
CA PRO A 61 0.19 9.69 8.39
C PRO A 61 0.66 9.83 6.92
N ILE A 62 -0.13 9.33 5.97
CA ILE A 62 0.04 9.67 4.55
C ILE A 62 -0.66 11.01 4.31
N ALA A 63 0.11 12.04 3.95
CA ALA A 63 -0.42 13.32 3.53
C ALA A 63 -1.18 13.17 2.19
N GLY A 64 -2.47 13.52 2.17
CA GLY A 64 -3.32 13.51 0.98
C GLY A 64 -4.66 12.83 1.19
N ARG A 65 -5.76 13.50 0.82
CA ARG A 65 -7.09 12.87 0.75
C ARG A 65 -7.05 11.68 -0.20
N ASN A 66 -7.50 10.51 0.28
CA ASN A 66 -7.76 9.26 -0.45
C ASN A 66 -7.67 9.41 -1.98
N PRO A 67 -6.50 9.22 -2.62
CA PRO A 67 -6.49 9.00 -4.05
C PRO A 67 -7.13 7.64 -4.25
N ARG A 68 -8.36 7.59 -4.79
CA ARG A 68 -8.96 6.35 -5.29
C ARG A 68 -8.05 5.84 -6.42
N ILE A 69 -7.09 4.98 -6.08
CA ILE A 69 -6.26 4.31 -7.07
C ILE A 69 -7.17 3.26 -7.74
N ARG A 70 -7.74 3.59 -8.89
CA ARG A 70 -8.40 2.59 -9.74
C ARG A 70 -7.31 1.73 -10.37
N ILE A 71 -7.02 0.58 -9.77
CA ILE A 71 -6.16 -0.43 -10.41
C ILE A 71 -7.00 -1.09 -11.52
N PRO A 72 -6.60 -0.98 -12.80
CA PRO A 72 -7.33 -1.62 -13.88
C PRO A 72 -7.30 -3.14 -13.70
N ALA A 73 -8.43 -3.81 -13.93
CA ALA A 73 -8.62 -5.25 -13.76
C ALA A 73 -7.68 -6.15 -14.59
N ARG A 74 -6.88 -5.57 -15.50
CA ARG A 74 -5.88 -6.25 -16.33
C ARG A 74 -4.56 -6.57 -15.62
N CYS A 75 -4.44 -6.28 -14.33
CA CYS A 75 -3.23 -6.54 -13.54
C CYS A 75 -3.40 -7.68 -12.50
N LEU A 76 -4.43 -8.53 -12.68
CA LEU A 76 -4.73 -9.72 -11.88
C LEU A 76 -4.27 -11.00 -12.58
#